data_AF-A0A090MA48-F1
#
_entry.id   AF-A0A090MA48-F1
#
_cell.length_a   1.000
_cell.length_b   1.000
_cell.length_c   1.000
_cell.angle_alpha   90.00
_cell.angle_beta   90.00
_cell.angle_gamma   90.00
#
_symmetry.space_group_name_H-M   'P 1'
#
loop_
_entity.id
_entity.type
_entity.pdbx_description
1 polymer ?
#
loop_
_entity_poly.entity_id
_entity_poly.type
_entity_poly.pdbx_seq_one_letter_code
_entity_poly.pdbx_strand_id
1 'polypeptide(L)'
;MSEYEDARAKTIARNAERMRALGVNALAKELAPTKKRKVSAEVPLSAPRRTSGRARTKPTTYSDDAAFAAIESEVGTSSARAVRKAYDPSVPPNDALRKSALTARDWRGNVKRHPTKGHLIFSDRPDFKPNLTPAQVIRAGSWGGCYFHPRGGKPGIRGPCDIDPKEFPREWFEGLDKTMYASRRYNVPTNMYGVKAGQTQEFWEEKGWIDARDPRGWFHWYCRFFQGRRIDDDDRQISRWKGVCGEKGRWKTNLINKIIDANATHDDSRVSPVVRQTLLHWACEIREEEVLALAKRR
;
A
#
# COMPACT_ATOMS: atom_id res chain seq x y z
N MET A 1 25.95 -15.78 -11.92
CA MET A 1 25.05 -14.61 -12.04
C MET A 1 24.80 -14.38 -13.53
N SER A 2 23.57 -14.07 -13.91
CA SER A 2 23.16 -13.88 -15.31
C SER A 2 23.68 -12.53 -15.85
N GLU A 3 24.01 -12.44 -17.14
CA GLU A 3 24.42 -11.18 -17.80
C GLU A 3 23.41 -10.03 -17.55
N TYR A 4 22.14 -10.39 -17.36
CA TYR A 4 21.07 -9.46 -17.01
C TYR A 4 21.18 -8.91 -15.58
N GLU A 5 21.56 -9.74 -14.61
CA GLU A 5 21.74 -9.35 -13.21
C GLU A 5 22.91 -8.37 -13.06
N ASP A 6 24.00 -8.62 -13.82
CA ASP A 6 25.17 -7.75 -13.85
C ASP A 6 24.88 -6.43 -14.56
N ALA A 7 24.16 -6.44 -15.68
CA ALA A 7 23.73 -5.22 -16.36
C ALA A 7 22.75 -4.39 -15.51
N ARG A 8 21.90 -5.07 -14.73
CA ARG A 8 20.95 -4.45 -13.79
C ARG A 8 21.69 -3.79 -12.62
N ALA A 9 22.64 -4.50 -11.99
CA ALA A 9 23.47 -3.96 -10.91
C ALA A 9 24.29 -2.74 -11.38
N LYS A 10 24.89 -2.80 -12.57
CA LYS A 10 25.63 -1.68 -13.18
C LYS A 10 24.75 -0.46 -13.43
N THR A 11 23.50 -0.67 -13.85
CA THR A 11 22.54 0.42 -14.08
C THR A 11 22.08 1.06 -12.77
N ILE A 12 21.83 0.26 -11.73
CA ILE A 12 21.51 0.75 -10.38
C ILE A 12 22.67 1.60 -9.83
N ALA A 13 23.91 1.12 -9.98
CA ALA A 13 25.11 1.85 -9.55
C ALA A 13 25.30 3.18 -10.30
N ARG A 14 25.16 3.17 -11.63
CA ARG A 14 25.24 4.37 -12.48
C ARG A 14 24.18 5.41 -12.11
N ASN A 15 22.96 4.97 -11.82
CA ASN A 15 21.88 5.87 -11.41
C ASN A 15 22.12 6.44 -10.01
N ALA A 16 22.63 5.63 -9.07
CA ALA A 16 23.04 6.10 -7.74
C ALA A 16 24.18 7.13 -7.80
N GLU A 17 25.08 7.01 -8.78
CA GLU A 17 26.16 7.99 -9.04
C GLU A 17 25.63 9.27 -9.70
N ARG A 18 24.71 9.15 -10.65
CA ARG A 18 24.01 10.30 -11.26
C ARG A 18 23.23 11.11 -10.20
N MET A 19 22.58 10.44 -9.25
CA MET A 19 21.88 11.12 -8.14
C MET A 19 22.84 11.78 -7.13
N ARG A 20 24.07 11.28 -6.99
CA ARG A 20 25.15 11.94 -6.24
C ARG A 20 25.69 13.17 -6.97
N ALA A 21 25.94 13.06 -8.28
CA ALA A 21 26.45 14.15 -9.12
C ALA A 21 25.47 15.32 -9.25
N LEU A 22 24.16 15.04 -9.26
CA LEU A 22 23.10 16.05 -9.27
C LEU A 22 22.86 16.71 -7.90
N GLY A 23 23.68 16.40 -6.87
CA GLY A 23 23.60 17.04 -5.56
C GLY A 23 22.35 16.71 -4.74
N VAL A 24 21.52 15.76 -5.17
CA VAL A 24 20.23 15.42 -4.53
C VAL A 24 20.43 14.94 -3.08
N ASN A 25 21.54 14.25 -2.81
CA ASN A 25 21.92 13.86 -1.44
C ASN A 25 22.39 15.05 -0.57
N ALA A 26 22.98 16.09 -1.17
CA ALA A 26 23.35 17.30 -0.46
C ALA A 26 22.11 18.16 -0.16
N LEU A 27 21.19 18.27 -1.12
CA LEU A 27 19.89 18.94 -0.98
C LEU A 27 19.01 18.26 0.10
N ALA A 28 19.03 16.93 0.16
CA ALA A 28 18.35 16.15 1.20
C ALA A 28 18.99 16.35 2.59
N LYS A 29 20.29 16.66 2.65
CA LYS A 29 21.03 16.95 3.90
C LYS A 29 20.82 18.39 4.38
N GLU A 30 20.65 19.35 3.47
CA GLU A 30 20.21 20.73 3.79
C GLU A 30 18.77 20.79 4.29
N LEU A 31 17.91 19.87 3.87
CA LEU A 31 16.52 19.74 4.32
C LEU A 31 16.36 18.97 5.66
N ALA A 32 17.46 18.49 6.26
CA ALA A 32 17.42 17.86 7.57
C ALA A 32 17.26 18.93 8.69
N PRO A 33 16.36 18.75 9.67
CA PRO A 33 16.10 19.77 10.68
C PRO A 33 17.30 19.95 11.62
N THR A 34 17.85 21.15 11.65
CA THR A 34 18.90 21.56 12.59
C THR A 34 18.36 21.66 14.02
N LYS A 35 19.13 21.15 15.00
CA LYS A 35 18.82 21.18 16.43
C LYS A 35 18.64 22.63 16.91
N LYS A 36 17.51 22.90 17.60
CA LYS A 36 17.17 24.18 18.24
C LYS A 36 18.19 24.59 19.32
N ARG A 37 18.65 25.84 19.29
CA ARG A 37 19.17 26.59 20.46
C ARG A 37 18.06 27.48 21.05
N LYS A 38 18.19 27.80 22.34
CA LYS A 38 17.16 28.28 23.27
C LYS A 38 17.38 29.76 23.66
N VAL A 39 16.27 30.50 23.89
CA VAL A 39 16.03 31.78 24.65
C VAL A 39 16.65 33.07 24.03
N SER A 40 16.06 34.29 24.00
CA SER A 40 15.28 35.07 25.02
C SER A 40 14.52 36.30 24.43
N ALA A 41 13.41 36.69 25.10
CA ALA A 41 12.73 38.01 25.38
C ALA A 41 12.69 39.15 24.32
N GLU A 42 11.69 40.04 24.15
CA GLU A 42 10.61 40.67 24.98
C GLU A 42 9.34 41.03 24.14
N VAL A 43 8.23 41.37 24.80
CA VAL A 43 6.89 41.75 24.24
C VAL A 43 6.45 43.13 24.77
N PRO A 44 5.68 43.95 24.03
CA PRO A 44 4.29 44.30 24.46
C PRO A 44 3.27 44.33 23.29
N LEU A 45 2.15 43.59 23.35
CA LEU A 45 0.78 43.91 23.86
C LEU A 45 -0.21 44.54 22.83
N SER A 46 -1.13 43.73 22.28
CA SER A 46 -2.58 44.03 22.25
C SER A 46 -3.46 42.76 22.05
N ALA A 47 -4.64 42.81 22.69
CA ALA A 47 -5.73 41.86 23.04
C ALA A 47 -6.15 40.65 22.12
N PRO A 48 -6.94 39.68 22.64
CA PRO A 48 -6.81 38.26 22.32
C PRO A 48 -7.71 37.74 21.19
N ARG A 49 -7.19 36.81 20.38
CA ARG A 49 -7.97 35.93 19.49
C ARG A 49 -7.78 34.48 19.92
N ARG A 50 -8.88 33.77 20.19
CA ARG A 50 -8.93 32.36 20.63
C ARG A 50 -8.00 31.48 19.80
N THR A 51 -6.97 30.92 20.45
CA THR A 51 -6.07 29.92 19.91
C THR A 51 -6.46 28.55 20.47
N SER A 52 -6.70 27.56 19.60
CA SER A 52 -6.40 26.17 19.93
C SER A 52 -5.14 25.79 19.15
N GLY A 53 -4.01 26.08 19.80
CA GLY A 53 -2.69 25.74 19.32
C GLY A 53 -2.42 24.25 19.49
N ARG A 54 -2.39 23.53 18.37
CA ARG A 54 -1.42 22.45 18.21
C ARG A 54 -0.70 22.68 16.91
N ALA A 55 0.54 23.14 17.00
CA ALA A 55 1.46 23.18 15.88
C ALA A 55 1.45 21.79 15.21
N ARG A 56 0.94 21.73 13.97
CA ARG A 56 1.06 20.55 13.13
C ARG A 56 2.55 20.30 12.96
N THR A 57 3.07 19.21 13.53
CA THR A 57 4.34 18.63 13.10
C THR A 57 4.23 18.48 11.57
N LYS A 58 5.15 19.11 10.82
CA LYS A 58 5.15 18.98 9.36
C LYS A 58 5.24 17.47 9.04
N PRO A 59 4.38 16.93 8.15
CA PRO A 59 4.47 15.54 7.74
C PRO A 59 5.87 15.30 7.18
N THR A 60 6.50 14.19 7.56
CA THR A 60 7.71 13.69 6.92
C THR A 60 7.40 13.41 5.45
N THR A 61 7.77 14.33 4.57
CA THR A 61 7.58 14.20 3.13
C THR A 61 8.54 13.13 2.60
N TYR A 62 7.99 11.98 2.22
CA TYR A 62 8.74 10.95 1.51
C TYR A 62 8.70 11.26 0.01
N SER A 63 9.77 10.92 -0.71
CA SER A 63 9.89 11.10 -2.17
C SER A 63 8.78 10.41 -2.99
N ASP A 64 7.99 9.54 -2.35
CA ASP A 64 6.84 8.86 -2.90
C ASP A 64 5.60 9.77 -3.06
N ASP A 65 5.55 10.94 -2.41
CA ASP A 65 4.41 11.87 -2.48
C ASP A 65 4.09 12.31 -3.92
N ALA A 66 5.12 12.49 -4.77
CA ALA A 66 4.94 12.83 -6.19
C ALA A 66 4.37 11.67 -7.02
N ALA A 67 4.75 10.43 -6.70
CA ALA A 67 4.20 9.24 -7.33
C ALA A 67 2.75 8.98 -6.89
N PHE A 68 2.44 9.29 -5.63
CA PHE A 68 1.07 9.22 -5.10
C PHE A 68 0.18 10.37 -5.60
N ALA A 69 0.76 11.55 -5.87
CA ALA A 69 0.06 12.67 -6.51
C ALA A 69 -0.27 12.38 -7.99
N ALA A 70 0.59 11.65 -8.72
CA ALA A 70 0.27 11.22 -10.09
C ALA A 70 -0.97 10.29 -10.15
N ILE A 71 -1.13 9.40 -9.16
CA ILE A 71 -2.34 8.59 -9.01
C ILE A 71 -3.55 9.47 -8.68
N GLU A 72 -3.36 10.53 -7.89
CA GLU A 72 -4.42 11.49 -7.55
C GLU A 72 -4.86 12.34 -8.75
N SER A 73 -3.94 12.71 -9.66
CA SER A 73 -4.28 13.42 -10.90
C SER A 73 -5.04 12.57 -11.92
N GLU A 74 -4.87 11.24 -11.91
CA GLU A 74 -5.67 10.31 -12.71
C GLU A 74 -7.02 9.99 -12.06
N VAL A 75 -7.17 10.26 -10.75
CA VAL A 75 -8.36 9.98 -9.95
C VAL A 75 -8.98 11.32 -9.53
N GLY A 76 -9.61 12.01 -10.49
CA GLY A 76 -10.16 13.36 -10.33
C GLY A 76 -10.87 13.60 -9.00
N THR A 77 -10.49 14.67 -8.31
CA THR A 77 -11.13 15.10 -7.06
C THR A 77 -11.69 16.50 -7.26
N SER A 78 -13.02 16.60 -7.43
CA SER A 78 -13.76 17.83 -7.18
C SER A 78 -14.00 17.94 -5.67
N SER A 79 -13.47 19.00 -5.05
CA SER A 79 -13.69 19.30 -3.63
C SER A 79 -14.57 20.54 -3.49
N ALA A 80 -15.86 20.33 -3.25
CA ALA A 80 -16.70 21.32 -2.58
C ALA A 80 -17.03 20.79 -1.18
N ARG A 81 -16.79 21.62 -0.15
CA ARG A 81 -16.90 21.26 1.26
C ARG A 81 -18.38 21.17 1.67
N ALA A 82 -18.97 19.98 1.57
CA ALA A 82 -20.34 19.71 2.01
C ALA A 82 -20.44 19.58 3.55
N VAL A 83 -21.57 20.04 4.09
CA VAL A 83 -21.97 19.87 5.51
C VAL A 83 -22.09 18.37 5.80
N ARG A 84 -21.37 17.88 6.82
CA ARG A 84 -21.29 16.45 7.13
C ARG A 84 -22.56 15.97 7.83
N LYS A 85 -23.34 15.12 7.15
CA LYS A 85 -24.43 14.35 7.76
C LYS A 85 -23.85 13.25 8.65
N ALA A 86 -24.49 12.94 9.78
CA ALA A 86 -24.12 11.80 10.62
C ALA A 86 -24.19 10.50 9.79
N TYR A 87 -23.24 9.58 9.99
CA TYR A 87 -23.18 8.31 9.28
C TYR A 87 -24.39 7.45 9.65
N ASP A 88 -25.28 7.25 8.68
CA ASP A 88 -26.46 6.39 8.76
C ASP A 88 -26.46 5.49 7.51
N PRO A 89 -25.81 4.30 7.58
CA PRO A 89 -25.52 3.50 6.41
C PRO A 89 -26.80 3.06 5.72
N SER A 90 -26.99 3.48 4.47
CA SER A 90 -28.05 2.92 3.65
C SER A 90 -27.76 1.45 3.33
N VAL A 91 -28.81 0.64 3.25
CA VAL A 91 -28.69 -0.74 2.78
C VAL A 91 -28.14 -0.68 1.34
N PRO A 92 -27.03 -1.37 1.03
CA PRO A 92 -26.44 -1.30 -0.29
C PRO A 92 -27.43 -1.91 -1.31
N PRO A 93 -27.43 -1.40 -2.55
CA PRO A 93 -28.48 -1.71 -3.50
C PRO A 93 -28.52 -3.18 -3.97
N ASN A 94 -27.47 -3.98 -3.73
CA ASN A 94 -27.45 -5.43 -3.99
C ASN A 94 -26.24 -6.14 -3.31
N ASP A 95 -26.43 -7.36 -2.79
CA ASP A 95 -25.37 -8.23 -2.24
C ASP A 95 -24.29 -8.60 -3.26
N ALA A 96 -24.63 -8.70 -4.55
CA ALA A 96 -23.65 -8.99 -5.61
C ALA A 96 -22.52 -7.94 -5.71
N LEU A 97 -22.75 -6.74 -5.17
CA LEU A 97 -21.78 -5.64 -5.15
C LEU A 97 -20.93 -5.66 -3.88
N ARG A 98 -21.22 -6.51 -2.90
CA ARG A 98 -20.38 -6.71 -1.72
C ARG A 98 -19.28 -7.69 -2.06
N LYS A 99 -18.02 -7.25 -1.90
CA LYS A 99 -16.85 -8.11 -2.16
C LYS A 99 -15.87 -7.99 -1.02
N SER A 100 -15.43 -9.14 -0.50
CA SER A 100 -14.43 -9.25 0.55
C SER A 100 -13.45 -10.36 0.21
N ALA A 101 -12.16 -10.08 0.30
CA ALA A 101 -11.09 -11.07 0.21
C ALA A 101 -10.94 -11.84 1.52
N LEU A 102 -11.47 -11.31 2.63
CA LEU A 102 -11.48 -11.98 3.94
C LEU A 102 -12.38 -13.23 3.97
N THR A 103 -13.37 -13.33 3.08
CA THR A 103 -14.24 -14.51 2.97
C THR A 103 -13.56 -15.67 2.24
N ALA A 104 -12.48 -15.40 1.50
CA ALA A 104 -11.70 -16.44 0.85
C ALA A 104 -11.01 -17.32 1.91
N ARG A 105 -10.87 -18.62 1.57
CA ARG A 105 -10.24 -19.61 2.45
C ARG A 105 -8.88 -19.11 2.91
N ASP A 106 -8.65 -19.24 4.21
CA ASP A 106 -7.57 -18.56 4.92
C ASP A 106 -6.43 -19.53 5.23
N TRP A 107 -5.32 -19.44 4.49
CA TRP A 107 -4.13 -20.27 4.74
C TRP A 107 -3.14 -19.54 5.63
N ARG A 108 -3.46 -19.52 6.91
CA ARG A 108 -2.67 -18.80 7.92
C ARG A 108 -1.42 -19.54 8.40
N GLY A 109 -1.37 -20.87 8.24
CA GLY A 109 -0.39 -21.69 8.94
C GLY A 109 -0.43 -21.37 10.45
N ASN A 110 0.71 -20.98 11.00
CA ASN A 110 0.87 -20.65 12.43
C ASN A 110 0.54 -19.19 12.78
N VAL A 111 0.26 -18.32 11.80
CA VAL A 111 0.01 -16.90 12.04
C VAL A 111 -1.38 -16.70 12.63
N LYS A 112 -1.45 -16.19 13.86
CA LYS A 112 -2.72 -15.92 14.54
C LYS A 112 -3.39 -14.67 13.97
N ARG A 113 -4.72 -14.62 14.07
CA ARG A 113 -5.53 -13.45 13.74
C ARG A 113 -6.10 -12.86 15.02
N HIS A 114 -6.11 -11.53 15.12
CA HIS A 114 -6.71 -10.85 16.25
C HIS A 114 -8.23 -11.15 16.29
N PRO A 115 -8.78 -11.58 17.44
CA PRO A 115 -10.15 -12.11 17.51
C PRO A 115 -11.20 -11.09 17.10
N THR A 116 -11.06 -9.83 17.55
CA THR A 116 -12.00 -8.75 17.21
C THR A 116 -11.55 -7.94 16.00
N LYS A 117 -10.32 -7.42 16.04
CA LYS A 117 -9.75 -6.55 15.01
C LYS A 117 -9.27 -7.25 13.73
N GLY A 118 -9.43 -8.56 13.59
CA GLY A 118 -9.25 -9.29 12.33
C GLY A 118 -7.88 -9.21 11.63
N HIS A 119 -6.88 -8.48 12.14
CA HIS A 119 -5.55 -8.39 11.55
C HIS A 119 -4.67 -9.55 11.98
N LEU A 120 -3.65 -9.84 11.17
CA LEU A 120 -2.65 -10.85 11.47
C LEU A 120 -1.72 -10.36 12.59
N ILE A 121 -1.31 -11.29 13.46
CA ILE A 121 -0.45 -11.01 14.60
C ILE A 121 0.91 -11.64 14.34
N PHE A 122 1.93 -10.80 14.25
CA PHE A 122 3.34 -11.19 14.24
C PHE A 122 3.96 -10.78 15.58
N SER A 123 4.37 -11.75 16.40
CA SER A 123 4.87 -11.49 17.76
C SER A 123 6.12 -10.62 17.78
N ASP A 124 6.97 -10.76 16.75
CA ASP A 124 8.22 -10.03 16.60
C ASP A 124 8.05 -8.66 15.92
N ARG A 125 6.92 -8.42 15.24
CA ARG A 125 6.57 -7.16 14.56
C ARG A 125 5.13 -6.74 14.89
N PRO A 126 4.84 -6.34 16.15
CA PRO A 126 3.49 -6.03 16.60
C PRO A 126 2.89 -4.77 15.95
N ASP A 127 3.71 -3.98 15.27
CA ASP A 127 3.36 -2.76 14.54
C ASP A 127 2.97 -3.00 13.08
N PHE A 128 3.21 -4.22 12.56
CA PHE A 128 2.79 -4.65 11.23
C PHE A 128 1.51 -5.48 11.33
N LYS A 129 0.40 -4.93 10.82
CA LYS A 129 -0.96 -5.47 11.04
C LYS A 129 -1.76 -5.61 9.73
N PRO A 130 -1.23 -6.27 8.69
CA PRO A 130 -2.03 -6.62 7.52
C PRO A 130 -3.20 -7.52 7.95
N ASN A 131 -4.33 -7.44 7.26
CA ASN A 131 -5.47 -8.29 7.54
C ASN A 131 -5.76 -9.32 6.44
N LEU A 132 -5.02 -9.34 5.35
CA LEU A 132 -5.11 -10.40 4.34
C LEU A 132 -3.87 -11.28 4.37
N THR A 133 -4.05 -12.60 4.29
CA THR A 133 -2.93 -13.51 4.03
C THR A 133 -2.49 -13.44 2.58
N PRO A 134 -1.24 -13.84 2.24
CA PRO A 134 -0.82 -13.96 0.85
C PRO A 134 -1.80 -14.78 0.01
N ALA A 135 -2.28 -15.90 0.54
CA ALA A 135 -3.29 -16.75 -0.07
C ALA A 135 -4.60 -16.00 -0.41
N GLN A 136 -5.08 -15.13 0.50
CA GLN A 136 -6.27 -14.31 0.26
C GLN A 136 -6.01 -13.24 -0.82
N VAL A 137 -4.85 -12.58 -0.80
CA VAL A 137 -4.46 -11.56 -1.81
C VAL A 137 -4.37 -12.17 -3.21
N ILE A 138 -3.85 -13.39 -3.33
CA ILE A 138 -3.74 -14.14 -4.58
C ILE A 138 -5.14 -14.53 -5.09
N ARG A 139 -6.00 -15.09 -4.21
CA ARG A 139 -7.37 -15.49 -4.55
C ARG A 139 -8.26 -14.31 -4.96
N ALA A 140 -8.02 -13.14 -4.39
CA ALA A 140 -8.68 -11.90 -4.79
C ALA A 140 -8.19 -11.38 -6.17
N GLY A 141 -7.28 -12.11 -6.84
CA GLY A 141 -6.82 -11.83 -8.19
C GLY A 141 -6.01 -10.54 -8.27
N SER A 142 -5.05 -10.35 -7.37
CA SER A 142 -4.21 -9.14 -7.41
C SER A 142 -3.30 -9.08 -8.66
N TRP A 143 -3.01 -7.86 -9.13
CA TRP A 143 -2.20 -7.58 -10.33
C TRP A 143 -2.65 -8.28 -11.62
N GLY A 144 -3.94 -8.52 -11.82
CA GLY A 144 -4.47 -9.14 -13.05
C GLY A 144 -3.92 -10.54 -13.28
N GLY A 145 -3.60 -11.24 -12.19
CA GLY A 145 -3.12 -12.61 -12.17
C GLY A 145 -1.79 -12.87 -12.85
N CYS A 146 -0.96 -11.85 -13.06
CA CYS A 146 0.34 -12.01 -13.72
C CYS A 146 1.55 -11.89 -12.77
N TYR A 147 1.31 -11.83 -11.46
CA TYR A 147 2.34 -11.48 -10.46
C TYR A 147 3.51 -12.46 -10.42
N PHE A 148 3.24 -13.77 -10.44
CA PHE A 148 4.25 -14.82 -10.33
C PHE A 148 4.76 -15.33 -11.68
N HIS A 149 4.39 -14.71 -12.79
CA HIS A 149 4.96 -15.08 -14.08
C HIS A 149 6.29 -14.33 -14.26
N PRO A 150 7.44 -15.00 -14.48
CA PRO A 150 8.76 -14.36 -14.56
C PRO A 150 8.80 -13.16 -15.51
N ARG A 151 8.16 -13.28 -16.68
CA ARG A 151 8.04 -12.22 -17.70
C ARG A 151 6.66 -11.53 -17.76
N GLY A 152 5.80 -11.76 -16.78
CA GLY A 152 4.41 -11.30 -16.80
C GLY A 152 4.21 -10.04 -15.98
N GLY A 153 3.26 -9.20 -16.39
CA GLY A 153 2.97 -7.92 -15.75
C GLY A 153 2.33 -6.91 -16.69
N LYS A 154 2.35 -5.64 -16.26
CA LYS A 154 1.99 -4.52 -17.11
C LYS A 154 3.04 -4.32 -18.21
N PRO A 155 2.69 -3.71 -19.35
CA PRO A 155 3.66 -3.28 -20.36
C PRO A 155 4.84 -2.55 -19.70
N GLY A 156 6.05 -2.82 -20.18
CA GLY A 156 7.28 -2.31 -19.62
C GLY A 156 8.17 -3.33 -18.90
N ILE A 157 7.74 -4.57 -18.66
CA ILE A 157 8.66 -5.53 -18.03
C ILE A 157 9.83 -5.85 -18.96
N ARG A 158 11.01 -5.36 -18.59
CA ARG A 158 12.24 -5.36 -19.41
C ARG A 158 12.94 -6.71 -19.45
N GLY A 159 12.59 -7.66 -18.57
CA GLY A 159 13.23 -8.97 -18.50
C GLY A 159 12.52 -9.94 -17.55
N PRO A 160 12.92 -11.23 -17.55
CA PRO A 160 12.44 -12.19 -16.57
C PRO A 160 12.92 -11.80 -15.15
N CYS A 161 11.99 -11.73 -14.21
CA CYS A 161 12.28 -11.62 -12.79
C CYS A 161 12.44 -13.02 -12.18
N ASP A 162 13.31 -13.16 -11.18
CA ASP A 162 13.42 -14.37 -10.37
C ASP A 162 12.21 -14.49 -9.42
N ILE A 163 11.16 -15.16 -9.91
CA ILE A 163 9.98 -15.50 -9.11
C ILE A 163 9.43 -16.84 -9.58
N ASP A 164 9.19 -17.74 -8.63
CA ASP A 164 8.55 -19.03 -8.87
C ASP A 164 7.41 -19.23 -7.85
N PRO A 165 6.15 -19.46 -8.28
CA PRO A 165 5.07 -19.86 -7.39
C PRO A 165 5.42 -21.05 -6.48
N LYS A 166 6.30 -21.96 -6.93
CA LYS A 166 6.72 -23.15 -6.19
C LYS A 166 7.52 -22.83 -4.93
N GLU A 167 8.02 -21.61 -4.78
CA GLU A 167 8.64 -21.13 -3.54
C GLU A 167 7.62 -21.06 -2.39
N PHE A 168 6.33 -20.91 -2.71
CA PHE A 168 5.27 -20.73 -1.73
C PHE A 168 4.46 -22.02 -1.53
N PRO A 169 3.71 -22.16 -0.42
CA PRO A 169 2.97 -23.38 -0.13
C PRO A 169 1.96 -23.62 -1.24
N ARG A 170 1.93 -24.85 -1.77
CA ARG A 170 1.05 -25.22 -2.89
C ARG A 170 -0.41 -24.91 -2.62
N GLU A 171 -0.79 -24.95 -1.35
CA GLU A 171 -2.15 -24.73 -0.87
C GLU A 171 -2.61 -23.28 -1.09
N TRP A 172 -1.68 -22.32 -1.21
CA TRP A 172 -2.02 -20.94 -1.59
C TRP A 172 -2.62 -20.85 -2.99
N PHE A 173 -2.29 -21.80 -3.87
CA PHE A 173 -2.73 -21.86 -5.26
C PHE A 173 -3.74 -22.98 -5.53
N GLU A 174 -4.03 -23.82 -4.53
CA GLU A 174 -4.99 -24.91 -4.66
C GLU A 174 -6.37 -24.37 -5.10
N GLY A 175 -6.90 -24.98 -6.16
CA GLY A 175 -8.19 -24.60 -6.77
C GLY A 175 -8.16 -23.34 -7.63
N LEU A 176 -7.00 -22.71 -7.84
CA LEU A 176 -6.87 -21.54 -8.70
C LEU A 176 -6.36 -21.90 -10.09
N ASP A 177 -7.03 -21.35 -11.10
CA ASP A 177 -6.51 -21.38 -12.46
C ASP A 177 -5.18 -20.60 -12.55
N LYS A 178 -4.25 -21.07 -13.37
CA LYS A 178 -2.92 -20.47 -13.50
C LYS A 178 -2.98 -19.01 -13.99
N THR A 179 -4.03 -18.63 -14.71
CA THR A 179 -4.24 -17.23 -15.13
C THR A 179 -4.53 -16.28 -13.97
N MET A 180 -4.91 -16.79 -12.79
CA MET A 180 -5.15 -15.99 -11.58
C MET A 180 -3.88 -15.56 -10.86
N TYR A 181 -2.71 -16.15 -11.17
CA TYR A 181 -1.46 -15.82 -10.46
C TYR A 181 -0.19 -15.83 -11.33
N ALA A 182 -0.17 -16.58 -12.43
CA ALA A 182 0.98 -16.69 -13.34
C ALA A 182 0.60 -16.53 -14.83
N SER A 183 -0.35 -15.64 -15.14
CA SER A 183 -0.61 -15.18 -16.51
C SER A 183 0.57 -14.38 -17.08
N ARG A 184 0.83 -14.51 -18.39
CA ARG A 184 1.84 -13.68 -19.07
C ARG A 184 1.37 -12.23 -19.24
N ARG A 185 0.07 -12.01 -19.42
CA ARG A 185 -0.52 -10.68 -19.65
C ARG A 185 -1.42 -10.30 -18.49
N TYR A 186 -1.42 -9.01 -18.14
CA TYR A 186 -2.33 -8.47 -17.12
C TYR A 186 -3.78 -8.65 -17.57
N ASN A 187 -4.57 -9.42 -16.82
CA ASN A 187 -5.98 -9.67 -17.10
C ASN A 187 -6.86 -8.92 -16.09
N VAL A 188 -7.47 -7.79 -16.49
CA VAL A 188 -8.28 -6.97 -15.57
C VAL A 188 -9.47 -7.74 -14.95
N PRO A 189 -10.23 -8.55 -15.70
CA PRO A 189 -11.30 -9.39 -15.16
C PRO A 189 -10.92 -10.31 -13.99
N THR A 190 -9.65 -10.69 -13.82
CA THR A 190 -9.27 -11.55 -12.68
C THR A 190 -9.22 -10.77 -11.37
N ASN A 191 -9.06 -9.45 -11.42
CA ASN A 191 -9.09 -8.60 -10.23
C ASN A 191 -10.46 -8.64 -9.56
N MET A 192 -10.49 -8.79 -8.22
CA MET A 192 -11.73 -8.76 -7.43
C MET A 192 -12.62 -7.56 -7.76
N TYR A 193 -12.03 -6.37 -7.97
CA TYR A 193 -12.77 -5.16 -8.31
C TYR A 193 -12.87 -4.86 -9.80
N GLY A 194 -12.36 -5.73 -10.69
CA GLY A 194 -12.49 -5.59 -12.14
C GLY A 194 -11.82 -4.33 -12.72
N VAL A 195 -10.84 -3.74 -12.01
CA VAL A 195 -10.15 -2.52 -12.43
C VAL A 195 -8.64 -2.69 -12.38
N LYS A 196 -7.92 -2.00 -13.28
CA LYS A 196 -6.46 -1.91 -13.24
C LYS A 196 -6.02 -1.00 -12.09
N ALA A 197 -5.04 -1.43 -11.29
CA ALA A 197 -4.50 -0.64 -10.18
C ALA A 197 -2.98 -0.79 -10.04
N GLY A 198 -2.32 0.18 -9.40
CA GLY A 198 -0.87 0.21 -9.16
C GLY A 198 -0.01 0.70 -10.34
N GLN A 199 1.27 0.96 -10.11
CA GLN A 199 2.22 1.37 -11.15
C GLN A 199 2.85 0.18 -11.89
N THR A 200 3.58 0.44 -12.99
CA THR A 200 4.34 -0.57 -13.73
C THR A 200 5.60 -0.98 -12.97
N GLN A 201 6.06 -2.23 -13.15
CA GLN A 201 7.31 -2.72 -12.53
C GLN A 201 8.49 -1.77 -12.77
N GLU A 202 8.64 -1.27 -14.01
CA GLU A 202 9.69 -0.30 -14.36
C GLU A 202 9.69 0.94 -13.47
N PHE A 203 8.50 1.47 -13.15
CA PHE A 203 8.37 2.64 -12.30
C PHE A 203 8.87 2.33 -10.88
N TRP A 204 8.55 1.15 -10.34
CA TRP A 204 9.04 0.74 -9.03
C TRP A 204 10.56 0.54 -9.01
N GLU A 205 11.13 0.02 -10.11
CA GLU A 205 12.57 -0.16 -10.27
C GLU A 205 13.29 1.19 -10.40
N GLU A 206 12.74 2.11 -11.19
CA GLU A 206 13.27 3.47 -11.38
C GLU A 206 13.31 4.25 -10.06
N LYS A 207 12.30 4.07 -9.21
CA LYS A 207 12.24 4.68 -7.88
C LYS A 207 13.11 3.98 -6.82
N GLY A 208 13.79 2.88 -7.16
CA GLY A 208 14.62 2.13 -6.21
C GLY A 208 13.83 1.45 -5.10
N TRP A 209 12.54 1.16 -5.35
CA TRP A 209 11.62 0.60 -4.37
C TRP A 209 11.60 -0.93 -4.32
N ILE A 210 12.36 -1.56 -5.21
CA ILE A 210 12.49 -3.02 -5.31
C ILE A 210 13.88 -3.41 -4.83
N ASP A 211 13.91 -4.28 -3.83
CA ASP A 211 15.13 -4.95 -3.40
C ASP A 211 15.46 -6.10 -4.37
N ALA A 212 16.75 -6.35 -4.62
CA ALA A 212 17.17 -7.45 -5.51
C ALA A 212 16.76 -8.82 -4.96
N ARG A 213 16.68 -8.97 -3.64
CA ARG A 213 16.23 -10.20 -2.99
C ARG A 213 14.76 -10.47 -3.30
N ASP A 214 13.93 -9.44 -3.40
CA ASP A 214 12.50 -9.55 -3.66
C ASP A 214 12.14 -8.82 -4.97
N PRO A 215 12.45 -9.40 -6.14
CA PRO A 215 12.42 -8.68 -7.42
C PRO A 215 11.02 -8.26 -7.88
N ARG A 216 9.96 -8.72 -7.20
CA ARG A 216 8.56 -8.32 -7.44
C ARG A 216 8.04 -7.33 -6.39
N GLY A 217 8.94 -6.77 -5.59
CA GLY A 217 8.66 -5.71 -4.63
C GLY A 217 7.94 -6.20 -3.38
N TRP A 218 7.15 -5.30 -2.79
CA TRP A 218 6.61 -5.46 -1.45
C TRP A 218 5.83 -6.76 -1.23
N PHE A 219 5.01 -7.19 -2.19
CA PHE A 219 4.19 -8.40 -1.98
C PHE A 219 5.03 -9.68 -1.99
N HIS A 220 6.12 -9.73 -2.75
CA HIS A 220 7.07 -10.83 -2.73
C HIS A 220 7.80 -10.88 -1.37
N TRP A 221 8.25 -9.73 -0.89
CA TRP A 221 8.76 -9.60 0.48
C TRP A 221 7.72 -10.08 1.50
N TYR A 222 6.46 -9.66 1.36
CA TYR A 222 5.38 -10.05 2.28
C TYR A 222 5.12 -11.55 2.30
N CYS A 223 5.10 -12.22 1.14
CA CYS A 223 4.95 -13.67 1.07
C CYS A 223 6.05 -14.40 1.86
N ARG A 224 7.31 -14.00 1.69
CA ARG A 224 8.45 -14.58 2.43
C ARG A 224 8.46 -14.21 3.91
N PHE A 225 8.13 -12.96 4.23
CA PHE A 225 7.96 -12.50 5.61
C PHE A 225 6.87 -13.30 6.33
N PHE A 226 5.75 -13.54 5.66
CA PHE A 226 4.63 -14.33 6.18
C PHE A 226 5.03 -15.79 6.49
N GLN A 227 5.93 -16.36 5.69
CA GLN A 227 6.51 -17.69 5.97
C GLN A 227 7.56 -17.70 7.10
N GLY A 228 7.95 -16.55 7.64
CA GLY A 228 8.89 -16.44 8.75
C GLY A 228 10.26 -15.88 8.39
N ARG A 229 10.53 -15.52 7.12
CA ARG A 229 11.80 -14.86 6.76
C ARG A 229 11.89 -13.49 7.45
N ARG A 230 13.06 -13.16 7.99
CA ARG A 230 13.38 -11.84 8.55
C ARG A 230 14.68 -11.33 7.96
N ILE A 231 14.69 -10.07 7.55
CA ILE A 231 15.85 -9.41 6.92
C ILE A 231 15.97 -7.97 7.40
N ASP A 232 17.11 -7.36 7.13
CA ASP A 232 17.40 -5.94 7.44
C ASP A 232 16.44 -4.95 6.76
N ASP A 233 15.84 -5.33 5.62
CA ASP A 233 14.88 -4.49 4.89
C ASP A 233 13.45 -4.49 5.47
N ASP A 234 13.17 -5.34 6.48
CA ASP A 234 11.82 -5.51 7.04
C ASP A 234 11.24 -4.17 7.53
N ASP A 235 12.04 -3.35 8.19
CA ASP A 235 11.58 -2.09 8.76
C ASP A 235 11.18 -1.09 7.68
N ARG A 236 11.90 -1.07 6.54
CA ARG A 236 11.53 -0.26 5.38
C ARG A 236 10.20 -0.73 4.80
N GLN A 237 10.03 -2.04 4.60
CA GLN A 237 8.82 -2.60 4.00
C GLN A 237 7.58 -2.43 4.90
N ILE A 238 7.75 -2.60 6.22
CA ILE A 238 6.70 -2.33 7.21
C ILE A 238 6.34 -0.84 7.24
N SER A 239 7.34 0.05 7.20
CA SER A 239 7.12 1.51 7.17
C SER A 239 6.29 1.92 5.94
N ARG A 240 6.61 1.37 4.76
CA ARG A 240 5.83 1.61 3.54
C ARG A 240 4.39 1.13 3.66
N TRP A 241 4.20 -0.09 4.18
CA TRP A 241 2.86 -0.61 4.44
C TRP A 241 2.08 0.29 5.41
N LYS A 242 2.70 0.81 6.47
CA LYS A 242 2.05 1.75 7.40
C LYS A 242 1.62 3.05 6.70
N GLY A 243 2.44 3.56 5.79
CA GLY A 243 2.11 4.74 4.99
C GLY A 243 0.89 4.54 4.10
N VAL A 244 0.62 3.32 3.64
CA VAL A 244 -0.52 2.99 2.77
C VAL A 244 -1.75 2.56 3.60
N CYS A 245 -1.56 1.59 4.49
CA CYS A 245 -2.59 0.78 5.13
C CYS A 245 -2.61 0.89 6.68
N GLY A 246 -1.60 1.53 7.28
CA GLY A 246 -1.53 1.71 8.73
C GLY A 246 -2.69 2.54 9.27
N GLU A 247 -2.74 2.74 10.60
CA GLU A 247 -3.84 3.50 11.23
C GLU A 247 -4.01 4.91 10.65
N LYS A 248 -2.90 5.53 10.22
CA LYS A 248 -2.86 6.83 9.54
C LYS A 248 -2.46 6.71 8.07
N GLY A 249 -2.62 5.53 7.48
CA GLY A 249 -2.22 5.24 6.11
C GLY A 249 -3.05 6.06 5.11
N ARG A 250 -2.37 6.74 4.19
CA ARG A 250 -2.97 7.68 3.23
C ARG A 250 -4.10 7.03 2.45
N TRP A 251 -3.85 5.87 1.86
CA TRP A 251 -4.79 5.18 0.98
C TRP A 251 -5.98 4.60 1.75
N LYS A 252 -5.73 4.05 2.93
CA LYS A 252 -6.78 3.57 3.83
C LYS A 252 -7.70 4.70 4.28
N THR A 253 -7.14 5.81 4.78
CA THR A 253 -7.92 6.98 5.20
C THR A 253 -8.68 7.60 4.02
N ASN A 254 -8.06 7.68 2.84
CA ASN A 254 -8.72 8.15 1.61
C ASN A 254 -9.96 7.30 1.29
N LEU A 255 -9.84 5.97 1.26
CA LEU A 255 -10.97 5.09 0.97
C LEU A 255 -12.08 5.20 2.02
N ILE A 256 -11.74 5.19 3.30
CA ILE A 256 -12.75 5.32 4.38
C ILE A 256 -13.49 6.65 4.26
N ASN A 257 -12.78 7.74 3.99
CA ASN A 257 -13.40 9.04 3.74
C ASN A 257 -14.40 8.97 2.58
N LYS A 258 -14.03 8.38 1.44
CA LYS A 258 -14.94 8.21 0.28
C LYS A 258 -16.16 7.34 0.62
N ILE A 259 -16.00 6.31 1.45
CA ILE A 259 -17.13 5.47 1.92
C ILE A 259 -18.10 6.30 2.76
N ILE A 260 -17.58 7.07 3.72
CA ILE A 260 -18.40 7.94 4.58
C ILE A 260 -19.10 9.02 3.75
N ASP A 261 -18.37 9.68 2.84
CA ASP A 261 -18.88 10.76 2.02
C ASP A 261 -19.96 10.27 1.02
N ALA A 262 -19.85 9.02 0.57
CA ALA A 262 -20.86 8.35 -0.26
C ALA A 262 -22.02 7.73 0.54
N ASN A 263 -21.98 7.82 1.88
CA ASN A 263 -22.91 7.13 2.80
C ASN A 263 -23.08 5.63 2.48
N ALA A 264 -21.98 4.96 2.15
CA ALA A 264 -21.97 3.57 1.71
C ALA A 264 -21.54 2.63 2.85
N THR A 265 -21.77 1.33 2.65
CA THR A 265 -21.19 0.29 3.52
C THR A 265 -19.71 0.08 3.22
N HIS A 266 -18.97 -0.45 4.20
CA HIS A 266 -17.52 -0.64 4.10
C HIS A 266 -17.11 -1.58 2.94
N ASP A 267 -17.99 -2.49 2.55
CA ASP A 267 -17.82 -3.54 1.54
C ASP A 267 -18.42 -3.20 0.17
N ASP A 268 -19.02 -2.02 -0.02
CA ASP A 268 -19.57 -1.60 -1.33
C ASP A 268 -18.45 -1.41 -2.36
N SER A 269 -18.35 -2.36 -3.30
CA SER A 269 -17.30 -2.40 -4.33
C SER A 269 -17.32 -1.23 -5.30
N ARG A 270 -18.43 -0.48 -5.42
CA ARG A 270 -18.55 0.68 -6.32
C ARG A 270 -17.77 1.89 -5.81
N VAL A 271 -17.56 1.99 -4.50
CA VAL A 271 -16.85 3.13 -3.92
C VAL A 271 -15.35 2.96 -4.17
N SER A 272 -14.83 3.76 -5.11
CA SER A 272 -13.40 3.89 -5.40
C SER A 272 -12.69 2.55 -5.65
N PRO A 273 -13.15 1.74 -6.62
CA PRO A 273 -12.66 0.38 -6.86
C PRO A 273 -11.14 0.31 -7.11
N VAL A 274 -10.55 1.34 -7.73
CA VAL A 274 -9.09 1.41 -7.95
C VAL A 274 -8.31 1.51 -6.64
N VAL A 275 -8.81 2.27 -5.67
CA VAL A 275 -8.18 2.38 -4.34
C VAL A 275 -8.37 1.09 -3.55
N ARG A 276 -9.56 0.46 -3.64
CA ARG A 276 -9.80 -0.85 -3.03
C ARG A 276 -8.83 -1.91 -3.58
N GLN A 277 -8.69 -1.98 -4.90
CA GLN A 277 -7.73 -2.88 -5.55
C GLN A 277 -6.28 -2.56 -5.16
N THR A 278 -5.94 -1.28 -5.00
CA THR A 278 -4.62 -0.87 -4.51
C THR A 278 -4.38 -1.36 -3.08
N LEU A 279 -5.34 -1.24 -2.17
CA LEU A 279 -5.19 -1.73 -0.80
C LEU A 279 -5.07 -3.26 -0.74
N LEU A 280 -5.78 -4.00 -1.61
CA LEU A 280 -5.60 -5.45 -1.74
C LEU A 280 -4.16 -5.83 -2.06
N HIS A 281 -3.50 -5.10 -2.96
CA HIS A 281 -2.09 -5.31 -3.30
C HIS A 281 -1.14 -5.12 -2.10
N TRP A 282 -1.59 -4.41 -1.08
CA TRP A 282 -0.89 -4.18 0.19
C TRP A 282 -1.46 -5.01 1.35
N ALA A 283 -2.15 -6.11 1.04
CA ALA A 283 -2.75 -7.02 2.00
C ALA A 283 -3.67 -6.34 3.03
N CYS A 284 -4.39 -5.30 2.59
CA CYS A 284 -5.31 -4.53 3.41
C CYS A 284 -6.71 -4.51 2.80
N GLU A 285 -7.70 -4.84 3.62
CA GLU A 285 -9.11 -4.65 3.33
C GLU A 285 -9.74 -3.80 4.44
N ILE A 286 -10.58 -2.83 4.08
CA ILE A 286 -11.27 -1.99 5.07
C ILE A 286 -12.31 -2.83 5.79
N ARG A 287 -12.40 -2.68 7.11
CA ARG A 287 -13.49 -3.25 7.89
C ARG A 287 -14.41 -2.19 8.44
N GLU A 288 -15.64 -2.60 8.75
CA GLU A 288 -16.68 -1.73 9.29
C GLU A 288 -16.23 -0.93 10.52
N GLU A 289 -15.57 -1.58 11.49
CA GLU A 289 -15.09 -0.91 12.70
C GLU A 289 -14.11 0.24 12.43
N GLU A 290 -13.38 0.19 11.32
CA GLU A 290 -12.42 1.23 10.93
C GLU A 290 -13.13 2.42 10.32
N VAL A 291 -14.21 2.16 9.58
CA VAL A 291 -15.13 3.20 9.07
C VAL A 291 -15.81 3.89 10.24
N LEU A 292 -16.38 3.12 11.17
CA LEU A 292 -17.03 3.64 12.37
C LEU A 292 -16.06 4.46 13.24
N ALA A 293 -14.83 3.98 13.44
CA ALA A 293 -13.83 4.69 14.22
C ALA A 293 -13.44 6.04 13.60
N LEU A 294 -13.32 6.12 12.26
CA LEU A 294 -13.02 7.38 11.59
C LEU A 294 -14.23 8.32 11.55
N ALA A 295 -15.44 7.78 11.35
CA ALA A 295 -16.68 8.54 11.37
C ALA A 295 -16.91 9.23 12.72
N LYS A 296 -16.63 8.55 13.84
CA LYS A 296 -16.70 9.13 15.20
C LYS A 296 -15.67 10.24 15.47
N ARG A 297 -14.55 10.24 14.74
CA ARG A 297 -13.47 11.24 14.88
C ARG A 297 -13.71 12.47 13.98
N ARG A 298 -14.65 12.40 13.02
CA ARG A 298 -14.93 13.44 12.01
C ARG A 298 -15.89 14.51 12.51
#